data_AF-A0A524E8P8-F1
#
_entry.id   AF-A0A524E8P8-F1
#
_cell.length_a   1.000
_cell.length_b   1.000
_cell.length_c   1.000
_cell.angle_alpha   90.00
_cell.angle_beta   90.00
_cell.angle_gamma   90.00
#
_symmetry.space_group_name_H-M   'P 1'
#
loop_
_entity.id
_entity.type
_entity.pdbx_description
1 polymer ?
#
loop_
_entity_poly.entity_id
_entity_poly.type
_entity_poly.pdbx_seq_one_letter_code
_entity_poly.pdbx_strand_id
1 'polypeptide(L)'
;MQGKTGLLSQFAPLLFLILNALILLICSSSGKRDDDRKIARKQEQREDVSAESEDVPALLKRIYALADQISGIASSKTNKWNERIAEKDLDALLKKIYSTADRIRESTPELDLPQTPDELEAALETVRVRMLQARKDIRRRTAAEREYYQLVALLNQAVLQVKSGMKTGDEARQLVRNALRKLESYPAQPYFSQQLVCRAERAEEEARELLHSI
;
A
#
# COMPACT_ATOMS: atom_id res chain seq x y z
N MET A 1 8.44 35.56 49.86
CA MET A 1 8.26 36.09 48.50
C MET A 1 7.95 34.92 47.58
N GLN A 2 6.68 34.73 47.24
CA GLN A 2 6.21 33.68 46.31
C GLN A 2 6.25 34.24 44.89
N GLY A 3 7.00 33.61 44.00
CA GLY A 3 7.23 34.08 42.64
C GLY A 3 7.10 32.98 41.59
N LYS A 4 5.90 32.90 41.00
CA LYS A 4 5.60 32.59 39.58
C LYS A 4 6.41 31.46 38.90
N THR A 5 5.98 30.20 39.05
CA THR A 5 6.33 29.09 38.12
C THR A 5 5.11 28.30 37.66
N GLY A 6 3.92 28.91 37.66
CA GLY A 6 2.65 28.20 37.46
C GLY A 6 2.04 28.20 36.06
N LEU A 7 2.58 28.93 35.08
CA LEU A 7 1.88 29.11 33.79
C LEU A 7 2.52 28.42 32.58
N LEU A 8 3.81 28.05 32.62
CA LEU A 8 4.49 27.44 31.46
C LEU A 8 4.42 25.91 31.43
N SER A 9 4.08 25.26 32.54
CA SER A 9 3.97 23.79 32.63
C SER A 9 2.68 23.24 31.98
N GLN A 10 1.63 24.05 31.84
CA GLN A 10 0.33 23.59 31.31
C GLN A 10 0.25 23.63 29.78
N PHE A 11 1.14 24.37 29.10
CA PHE A 11 1.12 24.48 27.63
C PHE A 11 2.13 23.57 26.93
N ALA A 12 3.02 22.89 27.66
CA ALA A 12 3.98 21.93 27.11
C ALA A 12 3.33 20.84 26.22
N PRO A 13 2.20 20.19 26.60
CA PRO A 13 1.58 19.19 25.73
C PRO A 13 0.94 19.81 24.48
N LEU A 14 0.44 21.04 24.57
CA LEU A 14 -0.18 21.74 23.43
C LEU A 14 0.88 22.24 22.43
N LEU A 15 2.01 22.73 22.93
CA LEU A 15 3.18 23.07 22.13
C LEU A 15 3.79 21.83 21.45
N PHE A 16 3.78 20.67 22.11
CA PHE A 16 4.23 19.40 21.54
C PHE A 16 3.29 18.88 20.43
N LEU A 17 1.98 19.07 20.58
CA LEU A 17 1.00 18.74 19.54
C LEU A 17 1.12 19.68 18.33
N ILE A 18 1.33 20.99 18.56
CA ILE A 18 1.56 21.96 17.49
C ILE A 18 2.88 21.67 16.77
N LEU A 19 3.94 21.29 17.49
CA LEU A 19 5.23 20.93 16.89
C LEU A 19 5.13 19.65 16.04
N ASN A 20 4.40 18.62 16.51
CA ASN A 20 4.13 17.42 15.71
C ASN A 20 3.26 17.72 14.48
N ALA A 21 2.25 18.58 14.60
CA ALA A 21 1.47 19.04 13.47
C ALA A 21 2.33 19.84 12.48
N LEU A 22 3.28 20.66 12.95
CA LEU A 22 4.21 21.41 12.12
C LEU A 22 5.22 20.49 11.40
N ILE A 23 5.71 19.44 12.06
CA ILE A 23 6.58 18.42 11.44
C ILE A 23 5.82 17.65 10.36
N LEU A 24 4.56 17.27 10.61
CA LEU A 24 3.69 16.67 9.60
C LEU A 24 3.40 17.63 8.42
N LEU A 25 3.33 18.94 8.68
CA LEU A 25 3.11 19.96 7.64
C LEU A 25 4.38 20.25 6.84
N ILE A 26 5.56 20.30 7.46
CA ILE A 26 6.86 20.49 6.79
C ILE A 26 7.22 19.23 5.97
N CYS A 27 6.88 18.03 6.46
CA CYS A 27 6.97 16.80 5.67
C CYS A 27 5.93 16.71 4.53
N SER A 28 4.88 17.56 4.54
CA SER A 28 3.89 17.65 3.47
C SER A 28 4.10 18.83 2.51
N SER A 29 4.92 19.83 2.89
CA SER A 29 5.04 21.11 2.17
C SER A 29 6.38 21.36 1.47
N SER A 30 7.36 20.45 1.52
CA SER A 30 8.50 20.53 0.61
C SER A 30 8.14 19.90 -0.73
N GLY A 31 7.47 20.70 -1.55
CA GLY A 31 7.16 20.38 -2.93
C GLY A 31 8.44 20.23 -3.75
N LYS A 32 8.66 19.01 -4.23
CA LYS A 32 8.83 18.79 -5.67
C LYS A 32 7.63 17.98 -6.16
N ARG A 33 6.53 18.70 -6.37
CA ARG A 33 5.55 18.33 -7.40
C ARG A 33 6.30 18.54 -8.73
N ASP A 34 6.66 17.45 -9.41
CA ASP A 34 6.52 17.28 -10.88
C ASP A 34 7.34 16.16 -11.55
N ASP A 35 8.19 15.37 -10.86
CA ASP A 35 8.99 14.34 -11.56
C ASP A 35 8.57 12.86 -11.33
N ASP A 36 7.73 12.54 -10.35
CA ASP A 36 7.35 11.14 -10.09
C ASP A 36 6.29 10.58 -11.07
N ARG A 37 5.79 11.40 -12.00
CA ARG A 37 4.87 10.94 -13.08
C ARG A 37 5.59 10.22 -14.23
N LYS A 38 6.93 10.16 -14.27
CA LYS A 38 7.67 9.64 -15.44
C LYS A 38 8.47 8.36 -15.23
N ILE A 39 8.73 7.90 -14.00
CA ILE A 39 9.72 6.84 -13.77
C ILE A 39 9.09 5.47 -13.43
N ALA A 40 7.86 5.42 -12.91
CA ALA A 40 7.17 4.14 -12.69
C ALA A 40 6.38 3.61 -13.91
N ARG A 41 6.46 4.29 -15.06
CA ARG A 41 5.73 3.93 -16.30
C ARG A 41 6.62 3.42 -17.44
N LYS A 42 7.87 3.04 -17.15
CA LYS A 42 8.82 2.55 -18.16
C LYS A 42 8.93 1.04 -18.32
N GLN A 43 8.06 0.25 -17.66
CA GLN A 43 8.13 -1.22 -17.73
C GLN A 43 6.87 -1.95 -18.23
N GLU A 44 5.81 -1.24 -18.63
CA GLU A 44 4.66 -1.83 -19.34
C GLU A 44 4.22 -0.93 -20.49
N GLN A 45 5.13 -0.72 -21.44
CA GLN A 45 4.80 -0.34 -22.82
C GLN A 45 5.45 -1.37 -23.74
N ARG A 46 4.94 -2.60 -23.66
CA ARG A 46 4.98 -3.56 -24.74
C ARG A 46 3.61 -4.22 -24.79
N GLU A 47 2.72 -3.59 -25.54
CA GLU A 47 1.76 -4.27 -26.39
C GLU A 47 1.30 -3.24 -27.41
N ASP A 48 2.10 -3.19 -28.47
CA ASP A 48 1.68 -2.74 -29.79
C ASP A 48 0.62 -3.76 -30.24
N VAL A 49 -0.66 -3.47 -29.98
CA VAL A 49 -1.75 -4.29 -30.50
C VAL A 49 -2.04 -3.78 -31.89
N SER A 50 -1.31 -4.36 -32.84
CA SER A 50 -1.67 -4.45 -34.25
C SER A 50 -3.18 -4.66 -34.36
N ALA A 51 -3.87 -3.82 -35.13
CA ALA A 51 -5.28 -3.95 -35.44
C ALA A 51 -5.50 -5.10 -36.45
N GLU A 52 -5.09 -6.31 -36.07
CA GLU A 52 -5.49 -7.54 -36.75
C GLU A 52 -6.86 -7.94 -36.20
N SER A 53 -7.73 -8.46 -37.07
CA SER A 53 -9.08 -8.89 -36.69
C SER A 53 -8.98 -9.98 -35.61
N GLU A 54 -9.14 -9.60 -34.34
CA GLU A 54 -9.15 -10.52 -33.21
C GLU A 54 -10.44 -11.36 -33.28
N ASP A 55 -10.33 -12.61 -33.73
CA ASP A 55 -11.42 -13.61 -33.67
C ASP A 55 -11.86 -13.86 -32.22
N VAL A 56 -13.11 -14.31 -32.01
CA VAL A 56 -13.74 -14.52 -30.69
C VAL A 56 -12.87 -15.32 -29.71
N PRO A 57 -12.18 -16.42 -30.11
CA PRO A 57 -11.28 -17.15 -29.22
C PRO A 57 -10.08 -16.33 -28.72
N ALA A 58 -9.57 -15.40 -29.54
CA ALA A 58 -8.47 -14.51 -29.14
C ALA A 58 -8.94 -13.48 -28.10
N LEU A 59 -10.15 -12.93 -28.30
CA LEU A 59 -10.77 -12.01 -27.35
C LEU A 59 -11.07 -12.69 -26.00
N LEU A 60 -11.54 -13.94 -26.00
CA LEU A 60 -11.73 -14.71 -24.76
C LEU A 60 -10.42 -14.95 -24.01
N LYS A 61 -9.34 -15.34 -24.71
CA LYS A 61 -8.00 -15.47 -24.11
C LYS A 61 -7.54 -14.16 -23.47
N ARG A 62 -7.82 -13.03 -24.11
CA ARG A 62 -7.52 -11.69 -23.57
C ARG A 62 -8.29 -11.40 -22.28
N ILE A 63 -9.57 -11.78 -22.19
CA ILE A 63 -10.34 -11.66 -20.94
C ILE A 63 -9.70 -12.48 -19.81
N TYR A 64 -9.31 -13.73 -20.08
CA TYR A 64 -8.64 -14.56 -19.08
C TYR A 64 -7.30 -13.98 -18.63
N ALA A 65 -6.48 -13.48 -19.56
CA ALA A 65 -5.22 -12.82 -19.22
C ALA A 65 -5.42 -11.56 -18.35
N LEU A 66 -6.42 -10.74 -18.66
CA LEU A 66 -6.79 -9.59 -17.83
C LEU A 66 -7.32 -10.03 -16.45
N ALA A 67 -8.05 -11.14 -16.40
CA ALA A 67 -8.53 -11.75 -15.16
C ALA A 67 -7.39 -12.27 -14.28
N ASP A 68 -6.30 -12.75 -14.86
CA ASP A 68 -5.10 -13.17 -14.12
C ASP A 68 -4.40 -11.95 -13.50
N GLN A 69 -4.32 -10.84 -14.24
CA GLN A 69 -3.75 -9.58 -13.74
C GLN A 69 -4.50 -9.04 -12.50
N ILE A 70 -5.83 -9.20 -12.43
CA ILE A 70 -6.64 -8.83 -11.27
C ILE A 70 -6.09 -9.45 -9.98
N SER A 71 -5.68 -10.72 -10.03
CA SER A 71 -5.21 -11.47 -8.86
C SER A 71 -3.83 -10.98 -8.37
N GLY A 72 -3.05 -10.35 -9.25
CA GLY A 72 -1.69 -9.88 -8.93
C GLY A 72 -1.62 -8.51 -8.23
N ILE A 73 -2.70 -7.72 -8.22
CA ILE A 73 -2.67 -6.33 -7.74
C ILE A 73 -2.29 -6.27 -6.26
N ALA A 74 -2.96 -7.04 -5.42
CA ALA A 74 -2.75 -7.00 -3.96
C ALA A 74 -1.36 -7.51 -3.58
N SER A 75 -0.79 -8.48 -4.32
CA SER A 75 0.54 -9.04 -4.07
C SER A 75 1.67 -8.30 -4.79
N SER A 76 1.37 -7.24 -5.53
CA SER A 76 2.37 -6.52 -6.33
C SER A 76 3.45 -5.87 -5.47
N LYS A 77 4.71 -5.99 -5.90
CA LYS A 77 5.82 -5.26 -5.28
C LYS A 77 5.74 -3.79 -5.67
N THR A 78 5.52 -2.94 -4.69
CA THR A 78 5.40 -1.49 -4.89
C THR A 78 6.41 -0.74 -4.03
N ASN A 79 6.95 0.37 -4.53
CA ASN A 79 7.77 1.25 -3.70
C ASN A 79 6.96 1.81 -2.50
N LYS A 80 5.73 2.26 -2.77
CA LYS A 80 4.78 2.77 -1.79
C LYS A 80 3.39 2.21 -2.05
N TRP A 81 2.77 1.64 -1.02
CA TRP A 81 1.40 1.14 -1.13
C TRP A 81 0.37 2.28 -1.08
N ASN A 82 -0.66 2.16 -1.91
CA ASN A 82 -1.82 3.05 -1.87
C ASN A 82 -3.07 2.30 -2.33
N GLU A 83 -3.97 2.05 -1.38
CA GLU A 83 -5.26 1.38 -1.61
C GLU A 83 -6.05 1.99 -2.76
N ARG A 84 -6.13 3.33 -2.83
CA ARG A 84 -6.91 4.03 -3.85
C ARG A 84 -6.29 3.86 -5.25
N ILE A 85 -4.97 3.75 -5.35
CA ILE A 85 -4.31 3.48 -6.63
C ILE A 85 -4.60 2.03 -7.04
N ALA A 86 -4.47 1.08 -6.12
CA ALA A 86 -4.77 -0.34 -6.38
C ALA A 86 -6.23 -0.56 -6.80
N GLU A 87 -7.20 0.08 -6.13
CA GLU A 87 -8.62 0.03 -6.53
C GLU A 87 -8.85 0.65 -7.92
N LYS A 88 -8.16 1.75 -8.24
CA LYS A 88 -8.24 2.38 -9.57
C LYS A 88 -7.66 1.48 -10.67
N ASP A 89 -6.56 0.79 -10.40
CA ASP A 89 -5.95 -0.15 -11.35
C ASP A 89 -6.88 -1.35 -11.58
N LEU A 90 -7.53 -1.83 -10.51
CA LEU A 90 -8.55 -2.87 -10.59
C LEU A 90 -9.75 -2.44 -11.46
N ASP A 91 -10.27 -1.24 -11.25
CA ASP A 91 -11.37 -0.69 -12.06
C ASP A 91 -10.95 -0.47 -13.52
N ALA A 92 -9.67 -0.13 -13.78
CA ALA A 92 -9.15 0.00 -15.14
C ALA A 92 -9.08 -1.35 -15.87
N LEU A 93 -8.69 -2.43 -15.19
CA LEU A 93 -8.73 -3.78 -15.75
C LEU A 93 -10.16 -4.23 -16.04
N LEU A 94 -11.09 -3.95 -15.12
CA LEU A 94 -12.50 -4.26 -15.32
C LEU A 94 -13.08 -3.57 -16.57
N LYS A 95 -12.74 -2.29 -16.79
CA LYS A 95 -13.14 -1.55 -17.99
C LYS A 95 -12.58 -2.17 -19.27
N LYS A 96 -11.33 -2.63 -19.26
CA LYS A 96 -10.72 -3.33 -20.40
C LYS A 96 -11.45 -4.64 -20.69
N ILE A 97 -11.76 -5.42 -19.65
CA ILE A 97 -12.50 -6.68 -19.77
C ILE A 97 -13.87 -6.46 -20.40
N TYR A 98 -14.65 -5.48 -19.91
CA TYR A 98 -15.96 -5.18 -20.48
C TYR A 98 -15.85 -4.69 -21.94
N SER A 99 -14.86 -3.85 -22.25
CA SER A 99 -14.62 -3.45 -23.64
C SER A 99 -14.26 -4.63 -24.55
N THR A 100 -13.52 -5.63 -24.05
CA THR A 100 -13.24 -6.87 -24.79
C THR A 100 -14.49 -7.74 -24.94
N ALA A 101 -15.33 -7.83 -23.89
CA ALA A 101 -16.59 -8.56 -23.93
C ALA A 101 -17.59 -7.95 -24.92
N ASP A 102 -17.66 -6.62 -24.98
CA ASP A 102 -18.53 -5.91 -25.93
C ASP A 102 -18.11 -6.18 -27.38
N ARG A 103 -16.80 -6.23 -27.67
CA ARG A 103 -16.30 -6.65 -28.99
C ARG A 103 -16.72 -8.07 -29.35
N ILE A 104 -16.71 -9.01 -28.40
CA ILE A 104 -17.17 -10.40 -28.65
C ILE A 104 -18.66 -10.40 -29.03
N ARG A 105 -19.48 -9.62 -28.31
CA ARG A 105 -20.92 -9.49 -28.60
C ARG A 105 -21.16 -8.90 -29.99
N GLU A 106 -20.44 -7.84 -30.35
CA GLU A 106 -20.50 -7.22 -31.68
C GLU A 106 -20.04 -8.17 -32.80
N SER A 107 -19.10 -9.07 -32.50
CA SER A 107 -18.53 -10.04 -33.44
C SER A 107 -19.36 -11.31 -33.61
N THR A 108 -20.44 -11.45 -32.84
CA THR A 108 -21.35 -12.62 -32.87
C THR A 108 -22.71 -12.16 -33.38
N PRO A 109 -22.95 -12.09 -34.70
CA PRO A 109 -24.24 -11.68 -35.23
C PRO A 109 -25.31 -12.70 -34.85
N GLU A 110 -26.47 -12.18 -34.45
CA GLU A 110 -27.64 -12.89 -33.91
C GLU A 110 -28.01 -14.17 -34.66
N LEU A 111 -28.00 -15.31 -33.97
CA LEU A 111 -28.94 -16.41 -34.21
C LEU A 111 -30.13 -16.18 -33.27
N ASP A 112 -31.06 -15.29 -33.65
CA ASP A 112 -32.44 -15.11 -33.14
C ASP A 112 -32.72 -15.14 -31.61
N LEU A 113 -31.71 -15.15 -30.74
CA LEU A 113 -31.80 -15.09 -29.29
C LEU A 113 -30.57 -14.33 -28.75
N PRO A 114 -30.72 -13.45 -27.74
CA PRO A 114 -29.59 -12.75 -27.14
C PRO A 114 -28.87 -13.69 -26.16
N GLN A 115 -28.34 -14.81 -26.65
CA GLN A 115 -27.46 -15.65 -25.84
C GLN A 115 -26.04 -15.13 -26.01
N THR A 116 -25.59 -14.44 -24.96
CA THR A 116 -24.15 -14.22 -24.74
C THR A 116 -23.49 -15.59 -24.88
N PRO A 117 -22.38 -15.76 -25.63
CA PRO A 117 -21.74 -17.07 -25.74
C PRO A 117 -21.50 -17.64 -24.34
N ASP A 118 -21.89 -18.89 -24.06
CA ASP A 118 -21.77 -19.50 -22.73
C ASP A 118 -20.34 -19.37 -22.16
N GLU A 119 -19.34 -19.43 -23.05
CA GLU A 119 -17.93 -19.23 -22.74
C GLU A 119 -17.62 -17.80 -22.24
N LEU A 120 -18.26 -16.79 -22.81
CA LEU A 120 -18.14 -15.40 -22.36
C LEU A 120 -18.83 -15.20 -21.01
N GLU A 121 -19.99 -15.81 -20.80
CA GLU A 121 -20.68 -15.75 -19.49
C GLU A 121 -19.83 -16.40 -18.39
N ALA A 122 -19.27 -17.59 -18.64
CA ALA A 122 -18.36 -18.26 -17.73
C ALA A 122 -17.09 -17.43 -17.44
N ALA A 123 -16.53 -16.78 -18.47
CA ALA A 123 -15.38 -15.89 -18.33
C ALA A 123 -15.70 -14.66 -17.46
N LEU A 124 -16.86 -14.02 -17.68
CA LEU A 124 -17.29 -12.86 -16.90
C LEU A 124 -17.62 -13.21 -15.45
N GLU A 125 -18.18 -14.38 -15.18
CA GLU A 125 -18.40 -14.85 -13.81
C GLU A 125 -17.07 -15.12 -13.09
N THR A 126 -16.10 -15.70 -13.79
CA THR A 126 -14.74 -15.86 -13.27
C THR A 126 -14.12 -14.50 -12.92
N VAL A 127 -14.28 -13.49 -13.78
CA VAL A 127 -13.83 -12.12 -13.52
C VAL A 127 -14.53 -11.54 -12.29
N ARG A 128 -15.84 -11.73 -12.16
CA ARG A 128 -16.62 -11.24 -11.01
C ARG A 128 -16.08 -11.79 -9.68
N VAL A 129 -15.86 -13.10 -9.60
CA VAL A 129 -15.32 -13.76 -8.40
C VAL A 129 -13.93 -13.21 -8.07
N ARG A 130 -13.04 -13.12 -9.06
CA ARG A 130 -11.68 -12.59 -8.89
C ARG A 130 -11.66 -11.12 -8.47
N MET A 131 -12.56 -10.30 -9.01
CA MET A 131 -12.72 -8.90 -8.61
C MET A 131 -13.10 -8.75 -7.14
N LEU A 132 -14.06 -9.55 -6.66
CA LEU A 132 -14.47 -9.54 -5.26
C LEU A 132 -13.33 -9.97 -4.34
N GLN A 133 -12.57 -10.99 -4.74
CA GLN A 133 -11.41 -11.45 -4.00
C GLN A 133 -10.30 -10.39 -3.97
N ALA A 134 -9.94 -9.81 -5.12
CA ALA A 134 -8.93 -8.77 -5.22
C ALA A 134 -9.24 -7.55 -4.34
N ARG A 135 -10.50 -7.11 -4.26
CA ARG A 135 -10.91 -6.02 -3.36
C ARG A 135 -10.72 -6.39 -1.88
N LYS A 136 -11.02 -7.63 -1.49
CA LYS A 136 -10.76 -8.11 -0.12
C LYS A 136 -9.26 -8.13 0.17
N ASP A 137 -8.45 -8.59 -0.79
CA ASP A 137 -7.00 -8.71 -0.63
C ASP A 137 -6.32 -7.34 -0.56
N ILE A 138 -6.76 -6.37 -1.36
CA ILE A 138 -6.31 -4.98 -1.27
C ILE A 138 -6.55 -4.43 0.14
N ARG A 139 -7.77 -4.58 0.68
CA ARG A 139 -8.10 -4.10 2.03
C ARG A 139 -7.29 -4.81 3.10
N ARG A 140 -7.12 -6.13 2.98
CA ARG A 140 -6.32 -6.94 3.89
C ARG A 140 -4.86 -6.48 3.90
N ARG A 141 -4.28 -6.22 2.72
CA ARG A 141 -2.94 -5.66 2.61
C ARG A 141 -2.84 -4.29 3.26
N THR A 142 -3.80 -3.39 3.02
CA THR A 142 -3.79 -2.06 3.66
C THR A 142 -3.84 -2.15 5.19
N ALA A 143 -4.68 -3.04 5.72
CA ALA A 143 -4.76 -3.26 7.16
C ALA A 143 -3.42 -3.77 7.71
N ALA A 144 -2.80 -4.75 7.04
CA ALA A 144 -1.52 -5.31 7.44
C ALA A 144 -0.37 -4.30 7.36
N GLU A 145 -0.28 -3.49 6.29
CA GLU A 145 0.74 -2.43 6.19
C GLU A 145 0.53 -1.34 7.25
N ARG A 146 -0.73 -1.03 7.60
CA ARG A 146 -1.04 -0.07 8.67
C ARG A 146 -0.60 -0.58 10.04
N GLU A 147 -0.92 -1.84 10.35
CA GLU A 147 -0.52 -2.49 11.60
C GLU A 147 1.00 -2.52 11.73
N TYR A 148 1.69 -2.97 10.69
CA TYR A 148 3.16 -3.00 10.69
C TYR A 148 3.77 -1.61 10.82
N TYR A 149 3.23 -0.61 10.11
CA TYR A 149 3.67 0.79 10.25
C TYR A 149 3.51 1.31 11.68
N GLN A 150 2.42 0.97 12.38
CA GLN A 150 2.23 1.37 13.78
C GLN A 150 3.29 0.75 14.69
N LEU A 151 3.67 -0.51 14.48
CA LEU A 151 4.73 -1.17 15.23
C LEU A 151 6.09 -0.48 15.01
N VAL A 152 6.40 -0.14 13.75
CA VAL A 152 7.62 0.62 13.40
C VAL A 152 7.61 2.01 14.05
N ALA A 153 6.45 2.69 14.07
CA ALA A 153 6.31 3.99 14.72
C ALA A 153 6.53 3.91 16.25
N LEU A 154 6.01 2.87 16.89
CA LEU A 154 6.24 2.62 18.32
C LEU A 154 7.71 2.37 18.63
N LEU A 155 8.41 1.61 17.79
CA LEU A 155 9.86 1.39 17.94
C LEU A 155 10.64 2.69 17.80
N ASN A 156 10.36 3.47 16.76
CA ASN A 156 11.00 4.78 16.56
C ASN A 156 10.74 5.74 17.72
N GLN A 157 9.52 5.75 18.27
CA GLN A 157 9.18 6.57 19.43
C GLN A 157 9.98 6.13 20.67
N ALA A 158 10.12 4.83 20.91
CA ALA A 158 10.93 4.30 22.01
C ALA A 158 12.40 4.73 21.86
N VAL A 159 12.97 4.57 20.67
CA VAL A 159 14.35 5.01 20.35
C VAL A 159 14.52 6.51 20.59
N LEU A 160 13.57 7.33 20.14
CA LEU A 160 13.61 8.78 20.31
C LEU A 160 13.54 9.22 21.78
N GLN A 161 12.69 8.57 22.60
CA GLN A 161 12.58 8.88 24.03
C GLN A 161 13.88 8.61 24.78
N VAL A 162 14.59 7.56 24.40
CA VAL A 162 15.89 7.25 24.98
C VAL A 162 16.96 8.23 24.49
N LYS A 163 17.05 8.48 23.18
CA LYS A 163 18.03 9.42 22.58
C LYS A 163 17.87 10.84 23.13
N SER A 164 16.64 11.25 23.47
CA SER A 164 16.35 12.57 24.06
C SER A 164 16.57 12.64 25.58
N GLY A 165 16.94 11.53 26.23
CA GLY A 165 17.12 11.46 27.68
C GLY A 165 15.81 11.48 28.49
N MET A 166 14.65 11.35 27.84
CA MET A 166 13.35 11.23 28.53
C MET A 166 13.24 9.92 29.33
N LYS A 167 13.97 8.88 28.90
CA LYS A 167 14.06 7.57 29.55
C LYS A 167 15.52 7.17 29.63
N THR A 168 15.95 6.63 30.77
CA THR A 168 17.37 6.27 31.01
C THR A 168 17.50 4.94 31.75
N GLY A 169 18.72 4.37 31.74
CA GLY A 169 19.05 3.14 32.47
C GLY A 169 18.19 1.94 32.06
N ASP A 170 17.73 1.17 33.05
CA ASP A 170 16.94 -0.04 32.81
C ASP A 170 15.57 0.23 32.20
N GLU A 171 14.96 1.38 32.50
CA GLU A 171 13.68 1.77 31.91
C GLU A 171 13.82 1.98 30.40
N ALA A 172 14.89 2.65 29.97
CA ALA A 172 15.21 2.84 28.55
C ALA A 172 15.43 1.50 27.84
N ARG A 173 16.24 0.61 28.43
CA ARG A 173 16.50 -0.73 27.88
C ARG A 173 15.22 -1.54 27.72
N GLN A 174 14.36 -1.53 28.73
CA GLN A 174 13.12 -2.29 28.72
C GLN A 174 12.10 -1.74 27.71
N LEU A 175 11.99 -0.42 27.58
CA LEU A 175 11.12 0.24 26.62
C LEU A 175 11.46 -0.17 25.18
N VAL A 176 12.74 -0.06 24.79
CA VAL A 176 13.20 -0.40 23.44
C VAL A 176 13.08 -1.89 23.18
N ARG A 177 13.47 -2.77 24.12
CA ARG A 177 13.30 -4.23 23.98
C ARG A 177 11.84 -4.63 23.79
N ASN A 178 10.93 -4.03 24.55
CA ASN A 178 9.50 -4.33 24.43
C ASN A 178 8.95 -3.89 23.06
N ALA A 179 9.35 -2.71 22.56
CA ALA A 179 8.92 -2.24 21.25
C ALA A 179 9.51 -3.10 20.12
N LEU A 180 10.79 -3.47 20.22
CA LEU A 180 11.47 -4.34 19.25
C LEU A 180 10.81 -5.72 19.19
N ARG A 181 10.57 -6.35 20.36
CA ARG A 181 9.87 -7.64 20.43
C ARG A 181 8.47 -7.60 19.82
N LYS A 182 7.74 -6.50 20.00
CA LYS A 182 6.42 -6.33 19.36
C LYS A 182 6.54 -6.28 17.84
N LEU A 183 7.51 -5.55 17.30
CA LEU A 183 7.76 -5.52 15.86
C LEU A 183 8.15 -6.91 15.34
N GLU A 184 9.06 -7.61 16.01
CA GLU A 184 9.53 -8.96 15.64
C GLU A 184 8.41 -10.01 15.69
N SER A 185 7.39 -9.82 16.54
CA SER A 185 6.22 -10.71 16.60
C SER A 185 5.31 -10.63 15.37
N TYR A 186 5.48 -9.59 14.55
CA TYR A 186 4.73 -9.39 13.31
C TYR A 186 5.70 -9.18 12.14
N PRO A 187 6.20 -10.25 11.52
CA PRO A 187 7.23 -10.14 10.49
C PRO A 187 6.72 -9.45 9.23
N ALA A 188 7.62 -8.75 8.54
CA ALA A 188 7.35 -8.13 7.25
C ALA A 188 6.80 -9.15 6.25
N GLN A 189 5.71 -8.81 5.58
CA GLN A 189 5.10 -9.66 4.58
C GLN A 189 5.76 -9.42 3.20
N PRO A 190 5.82 -10.44 2.31
CA PRO A 190 6.49 -10.32 1.00
C PRO A 190 5.94 -9.23 0.08
N TYR A 191 4.68 -8.85 0.30
CA TYR A 191 3.95 -7.83 -0.46
C TYR A 191 4.01 -6.45 0.17
N PHE A 192 4.69 -6.25 1.31
CA PHE A 192 4.79 -4.92 1.91
C PHE A 192 5.57 -3.97 1.00
N SER A 193 5.18 -2.69 1.06
CA SER A 193 5.86 -1.65 0.31
C SER A 193 7.33 -1.51 0.73
N GLN A 194 8.21 -1.29 -0.25
CA GLN A 194 9.67 -1.19 -0.01
C GLN A 194 10.00 -0.09 1.00
N GLN A 195 9.31 1.06 0.92
CA GLN A 195 9.48 2.14 1.89
C GLN A 195 9.20 1.72 3.33
N LEU A 196 8.17 0.89 3.54
CA LEU A 196 7.81 0.42 4.87
C LEU A 196 8.85 -0.56 5.41
N VAL A 197 9.31 -1.49 4.56
CA VAL A 197 10.37 -2.45 4.91
C VAL A 197 11.66 -1.71 5.28
N CYS A 198 12.16 -0.79 4.44
CA CYS A 198 13.38 -0.05 4.74
C CYS A 198 13.28 0.80 6.01
N ARG A 199 12.09 1.33 6.32
CA ARG A 199 11.85 2.06 7.58
C ARG A 199 11.91 1.14 8.79
N ALA A 200 11.38 -0.08 8.68
CA ALA A 200 11.45 -1.06 9.74
C ALA A 200 12.89 -1.50 9.98
N GLU A 201 13.63 -1.85 8.92
CA GLU A 201 15.04 -2.25 8.99
C GLU A 201 15.90 -1.19 9.69
N ARG A 202 15.74 0.08 9.31
CA ARG A 202 16.44 1.20 9.96
C ARG A 202 16.07 1.35 11.44
N ALA A 203 14.78 1.24 11.77
CA ALA A 203 14.32 1.35 13.15
C ALA A 203 14.85 0.20 14.02
N GLU A 204 14.92 -1.01 13.47
CA GLU A 204 15.51 -2.17 14.14
C GLU A 204 17.02 -1.99 14.36
N GLU A 205 17.75 -1.54 13.34
CA GLU A 205 19.18 -1.25 13.43
C GLU A 205 19.45 -0.22 14.52
N GLU A 206 18.77 0.94 14.48
CA GLU A 206 18.93 1.99 15.49
C GLU A 206 18.56 1.50 16.91
N ALA A 207 17.52 0.68 17.04
CA ALA A 207 17.12 0.12 18.32
C ALA A 207 18.17 -0.86 18.87
N ARG A 208 18.73 -1.72 18.01
CA ARG A 208 19.79 -2.66 18.39
C ARG A 208 21.05 -1.90 18.79
N GLU A 209 21.51 -0.94 18.00
CA GLU A 209 22.66 -0.08 18.36
C GLU A 209 22.46 0.59 19.71
N LEU A 210 21.29 1.19 19.93
CA LEU A 210 20.97 1.87 21.17
C LEU A 210 21.03 0.92 22.38
N LEU A 211 20.49 -0.30 22.25
CA LEU A 211 20.56 -1.32 23.29
C LEU A 211 21.98 -1.80 23.62
N HIS A 212 22.93 -1.71 22.69
CA HIS A 212 24.34 -2.02 22.95
C HIS A 212 25.08 -0.85 23.62
N SER A 213 24.57 0.38 23.46
CA SER A 213 25.21 1.60 23.97
C SER A 213 24.80 1.99 25.40
N ILE A 214 23.69 1.44 25.93
CA ILE A 214 23.16 1.72 27.29
C ILE A 214 23.57 0.63 28.27
#